data_AF-A0A538FGW7-F1
#
_entry.id   AF-A0A538FGW7-F1
#
_cell.length_a   1.000
_cell.length_b   1.000
_cell.length_c   1.000
_cell.angle_alpha   90.00
_cell.angle_beta   90.00
_cell.angle_gamma   90.00
#
_symmetry.space_group_name_H-M   'P 1'
#
loop_
_entity.id
_entity.type
_entity.pdbx_description
1 polymer ?
#
loop_
_entity_poly.entity_id
_entity_poly.type
_entity_poly.pdbx_seq_one_letter_code
_entity_poly.pdbx_strand_id
1 'polypeptide(L)'
;MVMCPSCGQQNPEGARFCNACASPLQADERALGEERKIVTVVFVDLVGFTAQAEQLDPEDVRGLLSPYHARLRDELERHGGTVEKFIGDAVVAVFGAP
;
A
#
# COMPACT_ATOMS: atom_id res chain seq x y z
N MET A 1 1.03 -2.61 -34.55
CA MET A 1 1.61 -1.30 -34.16
C MET A 1 1.11 -0.92 -32.77
N VAL A 2 1.86 -0.15 -31.99
CA VAL A 2 1.47 0.29 -30.64
C VAL A 2 1.34 1.81 -30.61
N MET A 3 0.21 2.34 -30.13
CA MET A 3 0.04 3.78 -29.90
C MET A 3 0.54 4.16 -28.50
N CYS A 4 1.29 5.25 -28.43
CA CYS A 4 1.73 5.82 -27.16
C CYS A 4 0.53 6.40 -26.39
N PRO A 5 0.28 6.00 -25.14
CA PRO A 5 -0.82 6.55 -24.33
C PRO A 5 -0.56 8.00 -23.87
N SER A 6 0.71 8.44 -23.90
CA SER A 6 1.11 9.76 -23.40
C SER A 6 1.09 10.84 -24.50
N CYS A 7 1.46 10.51 -25.74
CA CYS A 7 1.56 11.47 -26.85
C CYS A 7 0.87 11.06 -28.15
N GLY A 8 0.26 9.87 -28.23
CA GLY A 8 -0.46 9.38 -29.42
C GLY A 8 0.43 8.91 -30.58
N GLN A 9 1.76 8.99 -30.47
CA GLN A 9 2.68 8.51 -31.50
C GLN A 9 2.48 7.02 -31.80
N GLN A 10 2.47 6.66 -33.08
CA GLN A 10 2.51 5.27 -33.53
C GLN A 10 3.95 4.74 -33.50
N ASN A 11 4.13 3.59 -32.86
CA ASN A 11 5.41 2.92 -32.67
C ASN A 11 5.36 1.49 -33.25
N PRO A 12 6.51 0.94 -33.70
CA PRO A 12 6.60 -0.43 -34.20
C PRO A 12 6.25 -1.44 -33.09
N GLU A 13 5.79 -2.63 -33.49
CA GLU A 13 5.52 -3.71 -32.54
C GLU A 13 6.81 -4.14 -31.85
N GLY A 14 6.75 -4.34 -30.52
CA GLY A 14 7.91 -4.65 -29.68
C GLY A 14 8.72 -3.45 -29.19
N ALA A 15 8.39 -2.21 -29.57
CA ALA A 15 9.01 -1.02 -29.00
C ALA A 15 8.72 -0.90 -27.49
N ARG A 16 9.76 -0.84 -26.65
CA ARG A 16 9.63 -0.69 -25.20
C ARG A 16 9.36 0.77 -24.77
N PHE A 17 9.86 1.73 -25.53
CA PHE A 17 9.70 3.17 -25.30
C PHE A 17 9.19 3.87 -26.56
N CYS A 18 8.52 4.99 -26.36
CA CYS A 18 8.00 5.81 -27.45
C CYS A 18 9.14 6.56 -28.16
N ASN A 19 9.20 6.45 -29.49
CA ASN A 19 10.23 7.10 -30.30
C ASN A 19 10.15 8.64 -30.31
N ALA A 20 9.01 9.22 -29.92
CA ALA A 20 8.80 10.67 -29.86
C ALA A 20 9.02 11.28 -28.46
N CYS A 21 8.35 10.76 -27.43
CA CYS A 21 8.37 11.33 -26.08
C CYS A 21 9.09 10.48 -25.03
N ALA A 22 9.68 9.34 -25.42
CA ALA A 22 10.37 8.39 -24.53
C ALA A 22 9.50 7.75 -23.42
N SER A 23 8.17 7.95 -23.40
CA SER A 23 7.31 7.27 -22.43
C SER A 23 7.38 5.75 -22.62
N PRO A 24 7.38 4.94 -21.55
CA PRO A 24 7.28 3.48 -21.67
C PRO A 24 5.97 3.10 -22.38
N LEU A 25 6.07 2.20 -23.36
CA LEU A 25 4.92 1.69 -24.13
C LEU A 25 4.39 0.36 -23.57
N GLN A 26 5.24 -0.35 -22.84
CA GLN A 26 4.89 -1.54 -22.08
C GLN A 26 5.04 -1.18 -20.60
N ALA A 27 4.00 -1.40 -19.81
CA ALA A 27 4.16 -1.48 -18.37
C ALA A 27 5.09 -2.68 -18.10
N ASP A 28 6.17 -2.48 -17.36
CA ASP A 28 7.02 -3.60 -16.95
C ASP A 28 6.22 -4.41 -15.92
N GLU A 29 5.55 -5.48 -16.36
CA GLU A 29 4.83 -6.39 -15.46
C GLU A 29 5.75 -6.97 -14.37
N ARG A 30 7.07 -6.92 -14.57
CA ARG A 30 8.08 -7.31 -13.57
C ARG A 30 8.12 -6.39 -12.35
N ALA A 31 7.55 -5.18 -12.42
CA ALA A 31 7.40 -4.33 -11.25
C ALA A 31 6.35 -4.87 -10.24
N LEU A 32 5.58 -5.90 -10.63
CA LEU A 32 4.60 -6.60 -9.78
C LEU A 32 5.00 -8.06 -9.50
N GLY A 33 6.30 -8.37 -9.52
CA GLY A 33 6.79 -9.71 -9.17
C GLY A 33 6.87 -9.95 -7.67
N GLU A 34 6.64 -11.19 -7.23
CA GLU A 34 6.97 -11.61 -5.87
C GLU A 34 8.49 -11.62 -5.68
N GLU A 35 8.98 -11.01 -4.60
CA GLU A 35 10.40 -10.99 -4.28
C GLU A 35 10.68 -11.37 -2.83
N ARG A 36 11.90 -11.90 -2.59
CA ARG A 36 12.37 -12.25 -1.25
C ARG A 36 13.29 -11.15 -0.73
N LYS A 37 12.82 -10.37 0.25
CA LYS A 37 13.57 -9.30 0.93
C LYS A 37 13.72 -9.57 2.43
N ILE A 38 14.76 -9.00 3.03
CA ILE A 38 14.88 -8.90 4.49
C ILE A 38 14.08 -7.66 4.91
N VAL A 39 13.10 -7.86 5.78
CA VAL A 39 12.21 -6.80 6.27
C VAL A 39 12.10 -6.85 7.78
N THR A 40 11.66 -5.73 8.37
CA THR A 40 11.24 -5.68 9.77
C THR A 40 9.74 -5.51 9.82
N VAL A 41 9.04 -6.35 10.59
CA VAL A 41 7.58 -6.27 10.74
C VAL A 41 7.25 -5.78 12.14
N VAL A 42 6.41 -4.77 12.22
CA VAL A 42 5.87 -4.21 13.47
C VAL A 42 4.41 -4.61 13.59
N PHE A 43 4.06 -5.17 14.75
CA PHE A 43 2.70 -5.43 15.17
C PHE A 43 2.35 -4.50 16.34
N VAL A 44 1.20 -3.84 16.26
CA VAL A 44 0.65 -3.03 17.36
C VAL A 44 -0.78 -3.47 17.59
N ASP A 45 -1.19 -3.57 18.85
CA ASP A 45 -2.51 -4.05 19.25
C ASP A 45 -2.99 -3.28 20.48
N LEU A 46 -4.29 -3.08 20.63
CA LEU A 46 -4.84 -2.33 21.78
C LEU A 46 -5.13 -3.28 22.93
N VAL A 47 -4.49 -3.03 24.07
CA VAL A 47 -4.71 -3.84 25.27
C VAL A 47 -6.16 -3.76 25.73
N GLY A 48 -6.84 -4.91 25.79
CA GLY A 48 -8.20 -5.03 26.30
C GLY A 48 -9.31 -4.59 25.34
N PHE A 49 -8.98 -4.24 24.10
CA PHE A 49 -9.97 -3.76 23.12
C PHE A 49 -11.03 -4.81 22.80
N THR A 50 -10.68 -6.09 22.65
CA THR A 50 -11.66 -7.13 22.28
C THR A 50 -12.84 -7.17 23.25
N ALA A 51 -12.56 -7.18 24.56
CA ALA A 51 -13.61 -7.20 25.58
C ALA A 51 -14.41 -5.89 25.63
N GLN A 52 -13.77 -4.76 25.31
CA GLN A 52 -14.45 -3.47 25.24
C GLN A 52 -15.38 -3.39 24.01
N ALA A 53 -14.93 -3.89 22.86
CA ALA A 53 -15.67 -3.87 21.62
C ALA A 53 -16.94 -4.71 21.66
N GLU A 54 -16.95 -5.80 22.44
CA GLU A 54 -18.16 -6.62 22.67
C GLU A 54 -19.29 -5.89 23.41
N GLN A 55 -18.97 -4.79 24.10
CA GLN A 55 -19.93 -4.02 24.90
C GLN A 55 -20.35 -2.71 24.24
N LEU A 56 -19.74 -2.35 23.12
CA LEU A 56 -19.97 -1.11 22.40
C LEU A 56 -20.84 -1.34 21.17
N ASP A 57 -21.62 -0.32 20.81
CA ASP A 57 -22.29 -0.32 19.53
C ASP A 57 -21.26 -0.25 18.37
N PRO A 58 -21.55 -0.85 17.20
CA PRO A 58 -20.61 -0.87 16.07
C PRO A 58 -20.13 0.53 15.64
N GLU A 59 -21.02 1.53 15.71
CA GLU A 59 -20.71 2.93 15.42
C GLU A 59 -19.67 3.51 16.40
N ASP A 60 -19.75 3.15 17.67
CA ASP A 60 -18.82 3.58 18.72
C ASP A 60 -17.45 2.90 18.55
N VAL A 61 -17.45 1.59 18.26
CA VAL A 61 -16.21 0.86 17.92
C VAL A 61 -15.52 1.52 16.73
N ARG A 62 -16.27 1.86 15.68
CA ARG A 62 -15.72 2.57 14.52
C ARG A 62 -15.22 3.97 14.89
N GLY A 63 -15.94 4.67 15.77
CA GLY A 63 -15.56 5.98 16.30
C GLY A 63 -14.23 5.95 17.07
N LEU A 64 -13.95 4.84 17.76
CA LEU A 64 -12.67 4.62 18.45
C LEU A 64 -11.55 4.22 17.49
N LEU A 65 -11.81 3.28 16.58
CA LEU A 65 -10.78 2.72 15.69
C LEU A 65 -10.33 3.70 14.60
N SER A 66 -11.23 4.49 14.02
CA SER A 66 -10.90 5.39 12.91
C SER A 66 -9.77 6.40 13.25
N PRO A 67 -9.84 7.18 14.35
CA PRO A 67 -8.76 8.08 14.73
C PRO A 67 -7.49 7.34 15.18
N TYR A 68 -7.63 6.16 15.78
CA TYR A 68 -6.50 5.31 16.17
C TYR A 68 -5.73 4.81 14.93
N HIS A 69 -6.42 4.28 13.93
CA HIS A 69 -5.82 3.82 12.66
C HIS A 69 -5.15 4.96 11.91
N ALA A 70 -5.78 6.14 11.86
CA ALA A 70 -5.19 7.33 11.24
C ALA A 70 -3.88 7.73 11.92
N ARG A 71 -3.87 7.82 13.25
CA ARG A 71 -2.67 8.18 14.02
C ARG A 71 -1.54 7.16 13.86
N LEU A 72 -1.86 5.87 13.89
CA LEU A 72 -0.85 4.82 13.69
C LEU A 72 -0.27 4.87 12.28
N ARG A 73 -1.12 5.04 11.27
CA ARG A 73 -0.67 5.19 9.89
C ARG A 73 0.31 6.35 9.75
N ASP A 74 -0.09 7.53 10.22
CA ASP A 74 0.74 8.74 10.14
C ASP A 74 2.10 8.54 10.84
N GLU A 75 2.11 7.89 12.01
CA GLU A 75 3.34 7.62 12.76
C GLU A 75 4.24 6.61 12.03
N LEU A 76 3.69 5.49 11.57
CA LEU A 76 4.43 4.43 10.88
C LEU A 76 5.01 4.93 9.56
N GLU A 77 4.21 5.61 8.75
CA GLU A 77 4.63 6.19 7.47
C GLU A 77 5.66 7.30 7.67
N ARG A 78 5.56 8.10 8.74
CA ARG A 78 6.57 9.11 9.08
C ARG A 78 7.96 8.52 9.34
N HIS A 79 8.04 7.30 9.86
CA HIS A 79 9.32 6.60 10.08
C HIS A 79 9.72 5.69 8.91
N GLY A 80 9.03 5.78 7.77
CA GLY A 80 9.35 5.01 6.57
C GLY A 80 8.83 3.57 6.57
N GLY A 81 7.84 3.27 7.41
CA GLY A 81 7.10 2.01 7.37
C GLY A 81 5.94 2.07 6.40
N THR A 82 5.60 0.92 5.82
CA THR A 82 4.40 0.75 4.98
C THR A 82 3.35 0.00 5.80
N VAL A 83 2.14 0.58 5.93
CA VAL A 83 1.01 -0.11 6.57
C VAL A 83 0.45 -1.15 5.62
N GLU A 84 0.61 -2.42 5.97
CA GLU A 84 0.13 -3.55 5.15
C GLU A 84 -1.38 -3.74 5.34
N LYS A 85 -1.83 -3.82 6.61
CA LYS A 85 -3.23 -4.04 6.95
C LYS A 85 -3.58 -3.72 8.39
N PHE A 86 -4.87 -3.51 8.60
CA PHE A 86 -5.52 -3.48 9.91
C PHE A 86 -6.31 -4.76 10.12
N ILE A 87 -6.28 -5.31 11.32
CA ILE A 87 -7.00 -6.52 11.74
C ILE A 87 -7.71 -6.18 13.05
N GLY A 88 -8.89 -5.57 12.94
CA GLY A 88 -9.58 -4.99 14.10
C GLY A 88 -8.79 -3.82 14.68
N ASP A 89 -8.34 -3.95 15.92
CA ASP A 89 -7.44 -3.04 16.62
C ASP A 89 -5.95 -3.30 16.38
N ALA A 90 -5.61 -4.45 15.78
CA ALA A 90 -4.24 -4.72 15.41
C ALA A 90 -3.84 -4.02 14.10
N VAL A 91 -2.60 -3.56 14.02
CA VAL A 91 -1.95 -3.09 12.78
C VAL A 91 -0.76 -3.98 12.46
N VAL A 92 -0.51 -4.19 11.17
CA VAL A 92 0.71 -4.79 10.66
C VAL A 92 1.39 -3.78 9.74
N ALA A 93 2.63 -3.45 10.06
CA ALA A 93 3.46 -2.56 9.26
C ALA A 93 4.80 -3.20 8.92
N VAL A 94 5.32 -2.89 7.75
CA VAL A 94 6.56 -3.46 7.22
C VAL A 94 7.54 -2.34 6.92
N PHE A 95 8.77 -2.49 7.38
CA PHE A 95 9.90 -1.61 7.09
C PHE A 95 10.88 -2.36 6.19
N GLY A 96 11.31 -1.67 5.12
CA GLY A 96 12.11 -2.28 4.05
C GLY A 96 11.30 -2.85 2.89
N ALA A 97 10.02 -2.45 2.75
CA ALA A 97 9.13 -2.81 1.65
C ALA A 97 8.26 -1.60 1.18
N PRO A 98 7.78 -1.55 -0.09
CA PRO A 98 7.83 -2.62 -1.10
C PRO A 98 9.24 -2.99 -1.51
#